data_AF-A0A958PBJ4-F1
#
_entry.id   AF-A0A958PBJ4-F1
#
_cell.length_a   1.000
_cell.length_b   1.000
_cell.length_c   1.000
_cell.angle_alpha   90.00
_cell.angle_beta   90.00
_cell.angle_gamma   90.00
#
_symmetry.space_group_name_H-M   'P 1'
#
loop_
_entity.id
_entity.type
_entity.pdbx_description
1 polymer ?
#
loop_
_entity_poly.entity_id
_entity_poly.type
_entity_poly.pdbx_seq_one_letter_code
_entity_poly.pdbx_strand_id
1 'polypeptide(L)'
;GGTLGVVQHRASPKAQRNKKAEDGYVREKDLISLAKKAGFVFVAKSEVNANPKDTKNYPKGVWTLPPVLRMGDENKEKYMEIGESDRMTLKFAKPKTKS
;
A
#
# COMPACT_ATOMS: atom_id res chain seq x y z
N GLY A 1 -12.79 20.67 -6.49
CA GLY A 1 -12.54 20.43 -5.06
C GLY A 1 -11.05 20.45 -4.84
N GLY A 2 -10.56 19.57 -3.97
CA GLY A 2 -9.14 19.44 -3.61
C GLY A 2 -8.46 18.17 -4.15
N THR A 3 -7.22 17.96 -3.74
CA THR A 3 -6.38 16.79 -4.10
C THR A 3 -6.21 15.88 -2.88
N LEU A 4 -6.27 14.56 -3.07
CA LEU A 4 -5.95 13.55 -2.07
C LEU A 4 -4.74 12.74 -2.56
N GLY A 5 -3.67 12.71 -1.77
CA GLY A 5 -2.55 11.79 -1.94
C GLY A 5 -2.66 10.63 -0.96
N VAL A 6 -2.38 9.42 -1.41
CA VAL A 6 -2.37 8.22 -0.56
C VAL A 6 -1.09 7.44 -0.78
N VAL A 7 -0.38 7.17 0.32
CA VAL A 7 0.69 6.17 0.37
C VAL A 7 0.18 5.00 1.19
N GLN A 8 0.24 3.78 0.66
CA GLN A 8 -0.22 2.58 1.36
C GLN A 8 0.56 1.33 0.94
N HIS A 9 0.77 0.38 1.84
CA HIS A 9 1.37 -0.92 1.54
C HIS A 9 0.57 -1.66 0.47
N ARG A 10 1.25 -2.09 -0.59
CA ARG A 10 0.63 -2.63 -1.80
C ARG A 10 0.55 -4.15 -1.72
N ALA A 11 -0.64 -4.71 -1.74
CA ALA A 11 -0.82 -6.15 -1.89
C ALA A 11 -0.50 -6.61 -3.31
N SER A 12 -0.26 -7.91 -3.48
CA SER A 12 -0.14 -8.52 -4.81
C SER A 12 -1.42 -8.26 -5.63
N PRO A 13 -1.34 -7.94 -6.94
CA PRO A 13 -2.51 -7.75 -7.79
C PRO A 13 -3.43 -8.98 -7.85
N LYS A 14 -2.84 -10.16 -7.66
CA LYS A 14 -3.51 -11.47 -7.64
C LYS A 14 -4.04 -11.87 -6.25
N ALA A 15 -3.74 -11.09 -5.21
CA ALA A 15 -4.21 -11.39 -3.86
C ALA A 15 -5.75 -11.40 -3.80
N GLN A 16 -6.29 -12.28 -2.95
CA GLN A 16 -7.69 -12.22 -2.57
C GLN A 16 -7.99 -10.91 -1.85
N ARG A 17 -9.28 -10.53 -1.81
CA ARG A 17 -9.68 -9.30 -1.13
C ARG A 17 -9.54 -9.48 0.38
N ASN A 18 -8.58 -8.79 1.00
CA ASN A 18 -8.51 -8.68 2.44
C ASN A 18 -9.27 -7.43 2.90
N LYS A 19 -10.50 -7.59 3.42
CA LYS A 19 -11.32 -6.45 3.87
C LYS A 19 -10.76 -5.77 5.11
N LYS A 20 -10.01 -6.50 5.94
CA LYS A 20 -9.48 -6.02 7.22
C LYS A 20 -8.01 -5.58 7.13
N ALA A 21 -7.31 -5.95 6.06
CA ALA A 21 -5.87 -5.70 5.88
C ALA A 21 -5.05 -6.12 7.12
N GLU A 22 -5.35 -7.30 7.67
CA GLU A 22 -4.73 -7.81 8.91
C GLU A 22 -3.21 -8.00 8.79
N ASP A 23 -2.69 -8.14 7.57
CA ASP A 23 -1.26 -8.20 7.23
C ASP A 23 -0.68 -6.84 6.80
N GLY A 24 -1.50 -5.79 6.82
CA GLY A 24 -1.17 -4.43 6.41
C GLY A 24 -1.20 -4.18 4.90
N TYR A 25 -1.30 -5.21 4.06
CA TYR A 25 -1.28 -5.05 2.61
C TYR A 25 -2.67 -4.77 2.04
N VAL A 26 -2.77 -3.76 1.17
CA VAL A 26 -4.02 -3.35 0.52
C VAL A 26 -3.91 -3.49 -0.99
N ARG A 27 -4.93 -4.06 -1.65
CA ARG A 27 -4.95 -4.12 -3.11
C ARG A 27 -5.23 -2.72 -3.66
N GLU A 28 -4.35 -2.25 -4.55
CA GLU A 28 -4.47 -0.92 -5.18
C GLU A 28 -5.85 -0.70 -5.82
N LYS A 29 -6.38 -1.72 -6.51
CA LYS A 29 -7.73 -1.67 -7.12
C LYS A 29 -8.86 -1.43 -6.10
N ASP A 30 -8.74 -1.99 -4.90
CA ASP A 30 -9.76 -1.82 -3.86
C ASP A 30 -9.68 -0.41 -3.28
N LEU A 31 -8.47 0.12 -3.06
CA LEU A 31 -8.26 1.48 -2.59
C LEU A 31 -8.74 2.53 -3.62
N ILE A 32 -8.43 2.34 -4.90
CA ILE A 32 -8.95 3.18 -5.99
C ILE A 32 -10.48 3.09 -6.04
N SER A 33 -11.07 1.90 -5.90
CA SER A 33 -12.53 1.73 -5.87
C SER A 33 -13.17 2.46 -4.69
N LEU A 34 -12.57 2.38 -3.50
CA LEU A 34 -13.02 3.09 -2.31
C LEU A 34 -12.97 4.61 -2.50
N ALA A 35 -11.87 5.14 -3.02
CA ALA A 35 -11.73 6.56 -3.32
C ALA A 35 -12.80 7.03 -4.33
N LYS A 36 -13.06 6.24 -5.38
CA LYS A 36 -14.13 6.52 -6.36
C LYS A 36 -15.51 6.58 -5.70
N LYS A 37 -15.83 5.63 -4.82
CA LYS A 37 -17.09 5.64 -4.05
C LYS A 37 -17.23 6.86 -3.14
N ALA A 38 -16.12 7.40 -2.65
CA ALA A 38 -16.09 8.64 -1.87
C ALA A 38 -16.14 9.91 -2.73
N GLY A 39 -16.37 9.79 -4.06
CA GLY A 39 -16.50 10.93 -4.97
C GLY A 39 -15.16 11.50 -5.47
N PHE A 40 -14.06 10.76 -5.33
CA PHE A 40 -12.77 11.14 -5.90
C PHE A 40 -12.55 10.50 -7.27
N VAL A 41 -11.77 11.16 -8.10
CA VAL A 41 -11.31 10.64 -9.40
C VAL A 41 -9.83 10.30 -9.27
N PHE A 42 -9.44 9.11 -9.74
CA PHE A 42 -8.03 8.72 -9.82
C PHE A 42 -7.32 9.57 -10.88
N VAL A 43 -6.18 10.16 -10.52
CA VAL A 43 -5.42 11.09 -11.37
C VAL A 43 -4.15 10.43 -11.88
N ALA A 44 -3.32 9.91 -10.98
CA ALA A 44 -2.03 9.35 -11.31
C ALA A 44 -1.52 8.42 -10.20
N LYS A 45 -0.52 7.61 -10.53
CA LYS A 45 0.29 6.86 -9.57
C LYS A 45 1.77 7.11 -9.80
N SER A 46 2.56 6.91 -8.75
CA SER A 46 4.01 6.93 -8.79
C SER A 46 4.57 5.64 -8.19
N GLU A 47 5.66 5.14 -8.77
CA GLU A 47 6.39 3.95 -8.28
C GLU A 47 7.56 4.34 -7.37
N VAL A 48 7.62 5.58 -6.88
CA VAL A 48 8.71 6.09 -6.02
C VAL A 48 8.91 5.28 -4.72
N ASN A 49 7.87 4.63 -4.21
CA ASN A 49 7.94 3.76 -3.04
C ASN A 49 7.75 2.27 -3.39
N ALA A 50 7.90 1.90 -4.66
CA ALA A 50 7.82 0.52 -5.07
C ALA A 50 9.05 -0.25 -4.56
N ASN A 51 8.84 -1.45 -4.03
CA ASN A 51 9.92 -2.34 -3.66
C ASN A 51 9.72 -3.73 -4.31
N PRO A 52 10.48 -4.07 -5.37
CA PRO A 52 10.34 -5.37 -6.02
C PRO A 52 10.82 -6.55 -5.16
N LYS A 53 11.65 -6.30 -4.12
CA LYS A 53 12.11 -7.35 -3.19
C LYS A 53 11.04 -7.77 -2.20
N ASP A 54 10.00 -6.95 -2.02
CA ASP A 54 8.92 -7.26 -1.12
C ASP A 54 7.93 -8.28 -1.74
N THR A 55 8.06 -9.53 -1.30
CA THR A 55 7.23 -10.66 -1.72
C THR A 55 5.86 -10.71 -1.05
N LYS A 56 5.63 -9.90 0.00
CA LYS A 56 4.35 -9.75 0.71
C LYS A 56 3.87 -11.03 1.43
N ASN A 57 4.76 -12.01 1.61
CA ASN A 57 4.47 -13.27 2.28
C ASN A 57 5.34 -13.39 3.55
N TYR A 58 4.88 -12.79 4.64
CA TYR A 58 5.61 -12.79 5.91
C TYR A 58 4.72 -13.14 7.10
N PRO A 59 5.26 -13.75 8.17
CA PRO A 59 4.49 -14.17 9.34
C PRO A 59 3.75 -13.04 10.06
N LYS A 60 4.27 -11.81 9.99
CA LYS A 60 3.67 -10.62 10.61
C LYS A 60 3.36 -9.54 9.58
N GLY A 61 3.11 -9.91 8.33
CA GLY A 61 2.74 -8.98 7.26
C GLY A 61 3.80 -7.88 7.03
N VAL A 62 3.35 -6.67 6.74
CA VAL A 62 4.23 -5.50 6.51
C VAL A 62 5.15 -5.21 7.69
N TRP A 63 4.71 -5.51 8.92
CA TRP A 63 5.47 -5.24 10.13
C TRP A 63 6.68 -6.16 10.31
N THR A 64 6.78 -7.25 9.54
CA THR A 64 8.00 -8.04 9.48
C THR A 64 9.17 -7.23 8.89
N LEU A 65 8.89 -6.29 7.99
CA LEU A 65 9.91 -5.49 7.32
C LEU A 65 10.30 -4.23 8.13
N PRO A 66 11.43 -3.59 7.80
CA PRO A 66 11.78 -2.27 8.32
C PRO A 66 10.66 -1.22 8.10
N PRO A 67 10.55 -0.22 8.99
CA PRO A 67 11.39 0.00 10.17
C PRO A 67 10.97 -0.81 11.42
N VAL A 68 9.88 -1.58 11.34
CA VAL A 68 9.27 -2.20 12.52
C VAL A 68 10.00 -3.48 12.93
N LEU A 69 10.42 -4.31 11.97
CA LEU A 69 11.18 -5.54 12.23
C LEU A 69 10.56 -6.41 13.34
N ARG A 70 9.26 -6.70 13.23
CA ARG A 70 8.48 -7.36 14.29
C ARG A 70 8.93 -8.79 14.63
N MET A 71 9.80 -9.37 13.80
CA MET A 71 10.45 -10.66 14.07
C MET A 71 11.70 -10.52 14.97
N GLY A 72 12.09 -9.30 15.35
CA GLY A 72 13.27 -9.06 16.18
C GLY A 72 14.56 -9.42 15.44
N ASP A 73 15.40 -10.23 16.09
CA ASP A 73 16.67 -10.68 15.51
C ASP A 73 16.52 -11.91 14.60
N GLU A 74 15.37 -12.59 14.62
CA GLU A 74 15.10 -13.72 13.73
C GLU A 74 15.08 -13.26 12.27
N ASN A 75 16.01 -13.79 11.47
CA ASN A 75 16.16 -13.45 10.04
C ASN A 75 16.28 -11.93 9.77
N LYS A 76 16.77 -11.16 10.75
CA LYS A 76 16.83 -9.69 10.66
C LYS A 76 17.61 -9.21 9.46
N GLU A 77 18.78 -9.80 9.18
CA GLU A 77 19.60 -9.46 8.02
C GLU A 77 18.82 -9.65 6.71
N LYS A 78 18.13 -10.77 6.56
CA LYS A 78 17.23 -11.03 5.42
C LYS A 78 16.15 -9.95 5.27
N TYR A 79 15.51 -9.53 6.36
CA TYR A 79 14.47 -8.49 6.28
C TYR A 79 15.06 -7.10 6.00
N MET A 80 16.26 -6.81 6.50
CA MET A 80 17.00 -5.58 6.19
C MET A 80 17.41 -5.52 4.71
N GLU A 81 17.82 -6.63 4.11
CA GLU A 81 18.17 -6.73 2.69
C GLU A 81 16.96 -6.52 1.75
N ILE A 82 15.77 -6.93 2.18
CA ILE A 82 14.51 -6.64 1.50
C ILE A 82 14.21 -5.14 1.57
N GLY A 83 14.41 -4.52 2.75
CA GLY A 83 14.11 -3.12 3.00
C GLY A 83 12.62 -2.88 3.31
N GLU A 84 12.20 -1.61 3.29
CA GLU A 84 10.80 -1.25 3.56
C GLU A 84 9.83 -1.92 2.59
N SER A 85 8.60 -2.20 3.04
CA SER A 85 7.54 -2.77 2.21
C SER A 85 7.28 -1.99 0.91
N ASP A 86 6.81 -2.71 -0.11
CA ASP A 86 6.28 -2.14 -1.35
C ASP A 86 5.03 -1.29 -1.06
N ARG A 87 5.06 -0.02 -1.46
CA ARG A 87 3.95 0.92 -1.25
C ARG A 87 3.45 1.49 -2.57
N MET A 88 2.14 1.61 -2.68
CA MET A 88 1.48 2.39 -3.72
C MET A 88 1.48 3.86 -3.32
N THR A 89 1.73 4.73 -4.30
CA THR A 89 1.62 6.18 -4.14
C THR A 89 0.64 6.68 -5.18
N LEU A 90 -0.56 7.05 -4.73
CA LEU A 90 -1.69 7.40 -5.61
C LEU A 90 -2.12 8.85 -5.38
N LYS A 91 -2.52 9.51 -6.47
CA LYS A 91 -3.09 10.84 -6.46
C LYS A 91 -4.52 10.79 -6.97
N PHE A 92 -5.40 11.47 -6.26
CA PHE A 92 -6.81 11.63 -6.60
C PHE A 92 -7.21 13.11 -6.57
N ALA A 93 -8.28 13.47 -7.28
CA ALA A 93 -8.88 14.79 -7.25
C ALA A 93 -10.38 14.69 -6.95
N LYS A 94 -10.90 15.60 -6.14
CA LYS A 94 -12.34 15.78 -5.95
C LYS A 94 -12.84 16.83 -6.94
N PRO A 95 -13.79 16.50 -7.83
CA PRO A 95 -14.37 17.49 -8.75
C PRO A 95 -14.92 18.72 -8.00
N LYS A 96 -14.92 19.90 -8.63
CA LYS A 96 -15.74 21.01 -8.12
C LYS A 96 -17.17 20.66 -8.51
N THR A 97 -18.07 20.51 -7.54
CA THR A 97 -19.51 20.55 -7.84
C THR A 97 -19.78 21.94 -8.43
N LYS A 98 -20.35 22.02 -9.64
CA LYS A 98 -20.94 23.27 -10.09
C LYS A 98 -22.10 23.55 -9.13
N SER A 99 -22.00 24.64 -8.38
CA SER A 99 -23.14 25.22 -7.65
C SER A 99 -24.18 25.70 -8.64
#